data_AF-A0A4P5RHF8-F1
#
_entry.id   AF-A0A4P5RHF8-F1
#
_cell.length_a   1.000
_cell.length_b   1.000
_cell.length_c   1.000
_cell.angle_alpha   90.00
_cell.angle_beta   90.00
_cell.angle_gamma   90.00
#
_symmetry.space_group_name_H-M   'P 1'
#
loop_
_entity.id
_entity.type
_entity.pdbx_description
1 polymer ?
#
loop_
_entity_poly.entity_id
_entity_poly.type
_entity_poly.pdbx_seq_one_letter_code
_entity_poly.pdbx_strand_id
1 'polypeptide(L)'
;MSVQLPAGIEQRLVRHRLARCTATLRELTEDLRVTREQAEVMRDASTEDELRAIVSETPSALADHRESQQHYLAISQHLEHLERAIAAHEAERRELLTRLT
;
A
#
# COMPACT_ATOMS: atom_id res chain seq x y z
N MET A 1 -8.32 27.29 -24.17
CA MET A 1 -9.68 27.00 -24.66
C MET A 1 -10.16 25.71 -24.02
N SER A 2 -11.04 25.80 -23.01
CA SER A 2 -11.69 24.63 -22.43
C SER A 2 -12.74 24.13 -23.40
N VAL A 3 -12.51 22.95 -24.00
CA VAL A 3 -13.53 22.27 -24.80
C VAL A 3 -14.64 21.86 -23.85
N GLN A 4 -15.77 22.57 -23.88
CA GLN A 4 -16.98 22.14 -23.18
C GLN A 4 -17.48 20.88 -23.87
N LEU A 5 -17.44 19.77 -23.16
CA LEU A 5 -18.00 18.52 -23.63
C LEU A 5 -19.52 18.55 -23.37
N PRO A 6 -20.34 17.91 -24.22
CA PRO A 6 -21.75 17.74 -23.94
C PRO A 6 -21.93 17.10 -22.55
N ALA A 7 -22.87 17.61 -21.74
CA ALA A 7 -23.06 17.17 -20.35
C ALA A 7 -23.18 15.64 -20.18
N GLY A 8 -23.80 14.95 -21.16
CA GLY A 8 -23.90 13.49 -21.16
C GLY A 8 -22.56 12.76 -21.38
N ILE A 9 -21.61 13.35 -22.10
CA ILE A 9 -20.26 12.81 -22.30
C ILE A 9 -19.43 13.02 -21.03
N GLU A 10 -19.50 14.20 -20.41
CA GLU A 10 -18.81 14.48 -19.15
C GLU A 10 -19.23 13.53 -18.04
N GLN A 11 -20.54 13.30 -17.86
CA GLN A 11 -21.04 12.35 -16.87
C GLN A 11 -20.56 10.92 -17.13
N ARG A 12 -20.52 10.47 -18.39
CA ARG A 12 -19.99 9.13 -18.74
C ARG A 12 -18.51 9.00 -18.41
N LEU A 13 -17.71 10.03 -18.69
CA LEU A 13 -16.29 10.04 -18.35
C LEU A 13 -16.06 10.02 -16.84
N VAL A 14 -16.82 10.80 -16.07
CA VAL A 14 -16.74 10.80 -14.60
C VAL A 14 -17.13 9.43 -14.04
N ARG A 15 -18.20 8.80 -14.53
CA ARG A 15 -18.60 7.44 -14.12
C ARG A 15 -17.55 6.39 -14.47
N HIS A 16 -16.97 6.47 -15.66
CA HIS A 16 -15.91 5.54 -16.07
C HIS A 16 -14.67 5.68 -15.17
N ARG A 17 -14.24 6.91 -14.89
CA ARG A 17 -13.12 7.18 -13.99
C ARG A 17 -13.42 6.72 -12.56
N LEU A 18 -14.64 6.94 -12.08
CA LEU A 18 -15.10 6.48 -10.76
C LEU A 18 -15.07 4.94 -10.65
N ALA A 19 -15.51 4.24 -11.69
CA ALA A 19 -15.47 2.78 -11.74
C ALA A 19 -14.02 2.26 -11.69
N ARG A 20 -13.12 2.86 -12.48
CA ARG A 20 -11.69 2.54 -12.43
C ARG A 20 -11.08 2.82 -11.06
N CYS A 21 -11.32 4.00 -10.49
CA CYS A 21 -10.81 4.37 -9.17
C CYS A 21 -11.30 3.39 -8.07
N THR A 22 -12.56 2.95 -8.17
CA THR A 22 -13.13 1.97 -7.24
C THR A 22 -12.50 0.59 -7.39
N ALA A 23 -12.21 0.14 -8.62
CA ALA A 23 -11.50 -1.11 -8.86
C ALA A 23 -10.09 -1.07 -8.29
N THR A 24 -9.32 -0.01 -8.57
CA THR A 24 -7.97 0.17 -8.03
C THR A 24 -7.97 0.25 -6.51
N LEU A 25 -8.95 0.90 -5.87
CA LEU A 25 -9.07 0.91 -4.41
C LEU A 25 -9.24 -0.50 -3.82
N ARG A 26 -9.99 -1.38 -4.49
CA ARG A 26 -10.16 -2.77 -4.03
C ARG A 26 -8.86 -3.55 -4.10
N GLU A 27 -8.14 -3.41 -5.21
CA GLU A 27 -6.82 -4.04 -5.41
C GLU A 27 -5.83 -3.55 -4.33
N LEU A 28 -5.68 -2.23 -4.16
CA LEU A 28 -4.78 -1.66 -3.16
C LEU A 28 -5.14 -2.05 -1.72
N THR A 29 -6.43 -2.18 -1.41
CA THR A 29 -6.87 -2.60 -0.07
C THR A 29 -6.51 -4.07 0.20
N GLU A 30 -6.64 -4.93 -0.81
CA GLU A 30 -6.23 -6.33 -0.70
C GLU A 30 -4.70 -6.44 -0.61
N ASP A 31 -3.96 -5.69 -1.42
CA ASP A 31 -2.50 -5.63 -1.35
C ASP A 31 -2.03 -5.14 0.04
N LEU A 32 -2.68 -4.13 0.60
CA LEU A 32 -2.41 -3.65 1.96
C LEU A 32 -2.69 -4.73 3.01
N ARG A 33 -3.79 -5.49 2.86
CA ARG A 33 -4.13 -6.59 3.76
C ARG A 33 -3.05 -7.67 3.74
N VAL A 34 -2.67 -8.14 2.56
CA VAL A 34 -1.64 -9.17 2.37
C VAL A 34 -0.27 -8.69 2.87
N THR A 35 0.10 -7.44 2.55
CA THR A 35 1.39 -6.89 2.98
C THR A 35 1.46 -6.74 4.50
N ARG A 36 0.35 -6.39 5.17
CA ARG A 36 0.29 -6.35 6.65
C ARG A 36 0.47 -7.72 7.26
N GLU A 37 -0.17 -8.75 6.69
CA GLU A 37 -0.01 -10.14 7.12
C GLU A 37 1.44 -10.61 6.96
N GLN A 38 2.09 -10.29 5.84
CA GLN A 38 3.50 -10.58 5.62
C GLN A 38 4.41 -9.84 6.61
N ALA A 39 4.11 -8.57 6.93
CA ALA A 39 4.89 -7.78 7.88
C ALA A 39 4.81 -8.34 9.30
N GLU A 40 3.66 -8.87 9.70
CA GLU A 40 3.49 -9.54 11.00
C GLU A 40 4.38 -10.79 11.10
N VAL A 41 4.33 -11.65 10.08
CA VAL A 41 5.17 -12.86 10.03
C VAL A 41 6.66 -12.51 10.03
N MET A 42 7.07 -11.48 9.30
CA MET A 42 8.47 -11.02 9.28
C MET A 42 8.93 -10.47 10.63
N ARG A 43 8.04 -9.80 11.38
CA ARG A 43 8.35 -9.27 12.70
C ARG A 43 8.63 -10.40 13.70
N ASP A 44 7.83 -11.45 13.67
CA ASP A 44 8.02 -12.62 14.52
C ASP A 44 9.36 -13.31 14.22
N ALA A 45 9.68 -13.52 12.93
CA ALA A 45 10.96 -14.08 12.50
C ALA A 45 12.16 -13.19 12.90
N SER A 46 12.07 -11.88 12.69
CA SER A 46 13.14 -10.95 13.07
C SER A 46 13.40 -10.95 14.58
N THR A 47 12.38 -11.17 15.40
CA THR A 47 12.53 -11.26 16.86
C THR A 47 13.31 -12.52 17.26
N GLU A 48 13.07 -13.64 16.57
CA GLU A 48 13.84 -14.88 16.77
C GLU A 48 15.32 -14.69 16.35
N ASP A 49 15.57 -14.06 15.21
CA ASP A 49 16.93 -13.80 14.72
C ASP A 49 17.71 -12.85 15.64
N GLU A 50 17.05 -11.82 16.17
CA GLU A 50 17.64 -10.92 17.17
C GLU A 50 18.07 -11.68 18.43
N LEU A 51 17.19 -12.54 18.97
CA LEU A 51 17.52 -13.39 20.11
C LEU A 51 18.69 -14.31 19.80
N ARG A 52 18.74 -14.90 18.60
CA ARG A 52 19.85 -15.77 18.18
C ARG A 52 21.17 -15.00 18.02
N ALA A 53 21.13 -13.78 17.49
CA ALA A 53 22.30 -12.91 17.37
C ALA A 53 22.89 -12.55 18.74
N ILE A 54 22.02 -12.24 19.72
CA ILE A 54 22.43 -11.93 21.09
C ILE A 54 23.02 -13.17 21.77
N VAL A 55 22.37 -14.34 21.65
CA VAL A 55 22.78 -15.55 22.38
C VAL A 55 24.02 -16.19 21.78
N SER A 56 24.16 -16.20 20.45
CA SER A 56 25.23 -16.95 19.79
C SER A 56 26.53 -16.16 19.65
N GLU A 57 26.47 -14.82 19.69
CA GLU A 57 27.60 -13.91 19.44
C GLU A 57 28.39 -14.25 18.15
N THR A 58 27.75 -14.94 17.20
CA THR A 58 28.41 -15.38 15.96
C THR A 58 28.28 -14.32 14.86
N PRO A 59 29.30 -14.17 14.00
CA PRO A 59 29.20 -13.31 12.82
C PRO A 59 28.05 -13.66 11.88
N SER A 60 27.67 -14.95 11.79
CA SER A 60 26.54 -15.40 10.96
C SER A 60 25.21 -14.86 11.48
N ALA A 61 24.94 -15.01 12.78
CA ALA A 61 23.68 -14.54 13.36
C ALA A 61 23.55 -13.01 13.30
N LEU A 62 24.66 -12.27 13.36
CA LEU A 62 24.68 -10.82 13.11
C LEU A 62 24.35 -10.46 11.65
N ALA A 63 24.75 -11.29 10.68
CA ALA A 63 24.42 -11.09 9.28
C ALA A 63 22.91 -11.32 9.04
N ASP A 64 22.38 -12.43 9.56
CA ASP A 64 20.97 -12.79 9.46
C ASP A 64 20.08 -11.69 10.07
N HIS A 65 20.43 -11.19 11.26
CA HIS A 65 19.71 -10.07 11.88
C HIS A 65 19.69 -8.80 11.01
N ARG A 66 20.81 -8.47 10.35
CA ARG A 66 20.88 -7.30 9.45
C ARG A 66 20.02 -7.48 8.22
N GLU A 67 19.97 -8.68 7.66
CA GLU A 67 19.10 -9.01 6.52
C GLU A 67 17.62 -8.88 6.92
N SER A 68 17.23 -9.47 8.05
CA SER A 68 15.88 -9.34 8.61
C SER A 68 15.48 -7.87 8.87
N GLN A 69 16.40 -7.03 9.36
CA GLN A 69 16.15 -5.58 9.48
C GLN A 69 15.93 -4.89 8.12
N GLN A 70 16.69 -5.24 7.08
CA GLN A 70 16.53 -4.66 5.75
C GLN A 70 15.18 -5.03 5.14
N HIS A 71 14.74 -6.28 5.32
CA HIS A 71 13.42 -6.72 4.90
C HIS A 71 12.30 -5.99 5.63
N TYR A 72 12.43 -5.82 6.95
CA TYR A 72 11.48 -5.04 7.75
C TYR A 72 11.36 -3.58 7.27
N LEU A 73 12.48 -2.93 6.95
CA LEU A 73 12.48 -1.57 6.39
C LEU A 73 11.77 -1.51 5.03
N ALA A 74 12.04 -2.47 4.13
CA ALA A 74 11.43 -2.53 2.82
C ALA A 74 9.91 -2.72 2.90
N ILE A 75 9.43 -3.66 3.74
CA ILE A 75 7.99 -3.90 3.88
C ILE A 75 7.27 -2.72 4.55
N SER A 76 7.92 -2.05 5.50
CA SER A 76 7.38 -0.85 6.14
C SER A 76 7.20 0.30 5.13
N GLN A 77 8.19 0.53 4.27
CA GLN A 77 8.09 1.52 3.19
C GLN A 77 6.98 1.18 2.19
N HIS A 78 6.78 -0.10 1.89
CA HIS A 78 5.71 -0.54 1.01
C HIS A 78 4.32 -0.32 1.63
N LEU A 79 4.16 -0.63 2.93
CA LEU A 79 2.92 -0.34 3.67
C LEU A 79 2.57 1.15 3.61
N GLU A 80 3.53 2.03 3.90
CA GLU A 80 3.30 3.48 3.79
C GLU A 80 2.92 3.91 2.37
N HIS A 81 3.52 3.31 1.35
CA HIS A 81 3.18 3.59 -0.05
C HIS A 81 1.72 3.22 -0.34
N LEU A 82 1.29 2.02 0.07
CA LEU A 82 -0.09 1.55 -0.13
C LEU A 82 -1.10 2.44 0.61
N GLU A 83 -0.81 2.82 1.86
CA GLU A 83 -1.66 3.72 2.65
C GLU A 83 -1.81 5.09 1.99
N ARG A 84 -0.71 5.66 1.49
CA ARG A 84 -0.74 6.94 0.73
C ARG A 84 -1.51 6.81 -0.58
N ALA A 85 -1.32 5.72 -1.33
CA ALA A 85 -2.01 5.47 -2.59
C ALA A 85 -3.53 5.33 -2.39
N ILE A 86 -3.95 4.58 -1.36
CA ILE A 86 -5.36 4.45 -0.98
C ILE A 86 -5.95 5.81 -0.63
N ALA A 87 -5.29 6.59 0.23
CA ALA A 87 -5.77 7.92 0.63
C ALA A 87 -5.95 8.86 -0.58
N ALA A 88 -5.01 8.82 -1.54
CA ALA A 88 -5.10 9.60 -2.78
C ALA A 88 -6.30 9.18 -3.64
N HIS A 89 -6.52 7.89 -3.84
CA HIS A 89 -7.66 7.38 -4.60
C HIS A 89 -9.00 7.60 -3.88
N GLU A 90 -9.04 7.57 -2.55
CA GLU A 90 -10.24 7.92 -1.79
C GLU A 90 -10.61 9.40 -1.92
N ALA A 91 -9.61 10.28 -1.95
CA ALA A 91 -9.81 11.70 -2.24
C ALA A 91 -10.33 11.91 -3.67
N GLU A 92 -9.73 11.25 -4.66
CA GLU A 92 -10.18 11.29 -6.05
C GLU A 92 -11.61 10.76 -6.20
N ARG A 93 -11.94 9.64 -5.55
CA ARG A 93 -13.29 9.07 -5.55
C ARG A 93 -14.32 10.05 -5.00
N ARG A 94 -14.00 10.71 -3.87
CA ARG A 94 -14.88 11.73 -3.27
C ARG A 94 -15.13 12.88 -4.23
N GLU A 95 -14.08 13.40 -4.85
CA GLU A 95 -14.21 14.47 -5.86
C GLU A 95 -15.07 14.06 -7.04
N LEU A 96 -14.88 12.83 -7.57
CA LEU A 96 -15.69 12.33 -8.67
C LEU A 96 -17.17 12.14 -8.29
N LEU A 97 -17.45 11.74 -7.05
CA LEU A 97 -18.82 11.64 -6.54
C LEU A 97 -19.48 13.02 -6.39
N THR A 98 -18.74 14.01 -5.88
CA THR A 98 -19.22 15.41 -5.80
C THR A 98 -19.57 15.95 -7.18
N ARG A 99 -18.83 15.58 -8.24
CA ARG A 99 -19.14 15.99 -9.62
C ARG A 99 -20.37 15.32 -10.23
N LEU A 100 -20.90 14.25 -9.63
CA LEU A 100 -22.11 13.54 -10.08
C LEU A 100 -23.36 13.92 -9.28
N THR A 101 -23.20 14.60 -8.15
CA THR A 101 -24.28 14.99 -7.23
C THR A 101 -24.59 16.47 -7.39
#